data_AF-A0A8G1A2Y1-F1
#
_entry.id   AF-A0A8G1A2Y1-F1
#
_cell.length_a   1.000
_cell.length_b   1.000
_cell.length_c   1.000
_cell.angle_alpha   90.00
_cell.angle_beta   90.00
_cell.angle_gamma   90.00
#
_symmetry.space_group_name_H-M   'P 1'
#
loop_
_entity.id
_entity.type
_entity.pdbx_description
1 polymer ?
#
loop_
_entity_poly.entity_id
_entity_poly.type
_entity_poly.pdbx_seq_one_letter_code
_entity_poly.pdbx_strand_id
1 'polypeptide(L)'
;MYSTLEDSVPVIVANPYLIKNIPGRKTDVIDAQWIAELTLNNLIKPSRIFPKDDRELRNLTRARENLVQNRTRLKNRIHRSLESASIKLSSVLSDIFGKSGQYILEHLLQHHQSSPQRDPCGCDQELL
;
A
#
# COMPACT_ATOMS: atom_id res chain seq x y z
N MET A 1 16.17 1.43 6.55
CA MET A 1 17.62 1.24 6.68
C MET A 1 18.20 2.09 7.80
N TYR A 2 18.02 3.42 7.78
CA TYR A 2 18.49 4.30 8.88
C TYR A 2 18.05 3.83 10.27
N SER A 3 16.76 3.58 10.48
CA SER A 3 16.19 3.16 11.77
C SER A 3 16.75 1.85 12.33
N THR A 4 17.31 1.00 11.49
CA THR A 4 17.88 -0.31 11.89
C THR A 4 19.37 -0.19 12.23
N LEU A 5 20.04 0.82 11.69
CA LEU A 5 21.49 1.01 11.81
C LEU A 5 21.86 2.09 12.82
N GLU A 6 20.93 2.97 13.19
CA GLU A 6 21.15 4.09 14.13
C GLU A 6 21.70 3.65 15.48
N ASP A 7 21.29 2.47 15.97
CA ASP A 7 21.74 1.94 17.27
C ASP A 7 23.11 1.23 17.20
N SER A 8 23.56 0.84 15.99
CA SER A 8 24.75 0.00 15.80
C SER A 8 25.95 0.75 15.24
N VAL A 9 25.74 1.76 14.39
CA VAL A 9 26.80 2.50 13.68
C VAL A 9 26.40 3.97 13.56
N PRO A 10 27.34 4.94 13.64
CA PRO A 10 27.05 6.32 13.31
C PRO A 10 26.62 6.44 11.83
N VAL A 11 25.35 6.79 11.61
CA VAL A 11 24.78 6.94 10.26
C VAL A 11 24.59 8.42 9.91
N ILE A 12 25.14 8.83 8.77
CA ILE A 12 24.91 10.16 8.18
C ILE A 12 23.91 10.02 7.05
N VAL A 13 22.78 10.74 7.14
CA VAL A 13 21.82 10.85 6.04
C VAL A 13 22.11 12.11 5.25
N ALA A 14 22.63 11.97 4.05
CA ALA A 14 22.97 13.10 3.18
C ALA A 14 21.74 13.57 2.36
N ASN A 15 21.67 14.88 2.09
CA ASN A 15 20.57 15.44 1.32
C ASN A 15 20.74 15.10 -0.18
N PRO A 16 19.78 14.39 -0.80
CA PRO A 16 19.90 13.97 -2.20
C PRO A 16 20.00 15.14 -3.17
N TYR A 17 19.39 16.30 -2.86
CA TYR A 17 19.49 17.50 -3.70
C TYR A 17 20.93 18.03 -3.75
N LEU A 18 21.61 18.07 -2.61
CA LEU A 18 23.00 18.52 -2.54
C LEU A 18 23.93 17.52 -3.21
N ILE A 19 23.71 16.21 -2.98
CA ILE A 19 24.48 15.15 -3.62
C ILE A 19 24.40 15.29 -5.14
N LYS A 20 23.20 15.44 -5.70
CA LYS A 20 22.98 15.49 -7.15
C LYS A 20 23.75 16.63 -7.85
N ASN A 21 24.02 17.73 -7.13
CA ASN A 21 24.72 18.89 -7.68
C ASN A 21 26.25 18.76 -7.65
N ILE A 22 26.79 17.65 -7.13
CA ILE A 22 28.23 17.38 -7.11
C ILE A 22 28.66 16.85 -8.48
N PRO A 23 29.57 17.54 -9.19
CA PRO A 23 30.00 17.17 -10.53
C PRO A 23 30.85 15.89 -10.53
N GLY A 24 30.78 15.15 -11.64
CA GLY A 24 31.56 13.92 -11.89
C GLY A 24 30.79 12.66 -11.55
N ARG A 25 30.03 12.10 -12.51
CA ARG A 25 29.29 10.84 -12.31
C ARG A 25 29.19 10.04 -13.60
N LYS A 26 29.61 8.77 -13.54
CA LYS A 26 29.46 7.82 -14.67
C LYS A 26 29.14 6.40 -14.22
N THR A 27 29.41 6.01 -12.97
CA THR A 27 29.12 4.67 -12.42
C THR A 27 28.83 4.69 -10.91
N ASP A 28 27.98 3.79 -10.42
CA ASP A 28 27.55 3.73 -9.00
C ASP A 28 28.73 3.49 -8.03
N VAL A 29 29.77 2.78 -8.46
CA VAL A 29 30.97 2.49 -7.65
C VAL A 29 31.79 3.75 -7.41
N ILE A 30 31.98 4.56 -8.45
CA ILE A 30 32.73 5.82 -8.37
C ILE A 30 31.94 6.82 -7.51
N ASP A 31 30.62 6.86 -7.67
CA ASP A 31 29.74 7.71 -6.86
C ASP A 31 29.83 7.36 -5.36
N ALA A 32 29.85 6.07 -5.01
CA ALA A 32 29.98 5.62 -3.62
C ALA A 32 31.34 5.99 -3.01
N GLN A 33 32.43 5.78 -3.74
CA GLN A 33 33.78 6.14 -3.29
C GLN A 33 33.91 7.65 -3.08
N TRP A 34 33.41 8.45 -4.01
CA TRP A 34 33.44 9.90 -3.93
C TRP A 34 32.62 10.44 -2.75
N ILE A 35 31.42 9.91 -2.52
CA ILE A 35 30.60 10.28 -1.36
C ILE A 35 31.32 9.92 -0.04
N ALA A 36 32.00 8.77 0.02
CA ALA A 36 32.76 8.37 1.20
C ALA A 36 33.92 9.34 1.47
N GLU A 37 34.67 9.74 0.44
CA GLU A 37 35.75 10.70 0.54
C GLU A 37 35.26 12.09 1.00
N LEU A 38 34.15 12.57 0.43
CA LEU A 38 33.53 13.83 0.86
C LEU A 38 33.02 13.78 2.30
N THR A 39 32.49 12.63 2.72
CA THR A 39 32.01 12.43 4.10
C THR A 39 33.18 12.43 5.09
N LEU A 40 34.30 11.78 4.75
CA LEU A 40 35.50 11.72 5.58
C LEU A 40 36.11 13.12 5.79
N ASN A 41 36.07 13.96 4.75
CA ASN A 41 36.51 15.35 4.81
C ASN A 41 35.48 16.32 5.45
N ASN A 42 34.37 15.81 6.00
CA ASN A 42 33.27 16.61 6.58
C ASN A 42 32.64 17.63 5.61
N LEU A 43 32.72 17.37 4.30
CA LEU A 43 32.18 18.25 3.26
C LEU A 43 30.68 18.02 3.00
N ILE A 44 30.11 16.94 3.55
CA ILE A 44 28.68 16.63 3.46
C ILE A 44 27.97 17.08 4.73
N LYS A 45 27.08 18.07 4.59
CA LYS A 45 26.20 18.48 5.67
C LYS A 45 25.13 17.40 5.91
N PRO A 46 25.01 16.84 7.13
CA PRO A 46 23.97 15.87 7.44
C PRO A 46 22.58 16.50 7.32
N SER A 47 21.63 15.73 6.82
CA SER A 47 20.22 16.11 6.80
C SER A 47 19.65 16.10 8.21
N ARG A 48 18.67 16.98 8.46
CA ARG A 48 17.98 16.99 9.73
C ARG A 48 17.10 15.75 9.86
N ILE A 49 17.36 14.97 10.91
CA ILE A 49 16.56 13.80 11.29
C ILE A 49 15.85 14.13 12.60
N PHE A 50 14.56 13.80 12.69
CA PHE A 50 13.81 13.99 13.93
C PHE A 50 14.20 12.94 14.99
N PRO A 51 14.01 13.23 16.29
CA PRO A 51 14.11 12.26 17.36
C PRO A 51 13.25 11.02 17.10
N LYS A 52 13.61 9.89 17.74
CA LYS A 52 12.93 8.60 17.54
C LYS A 52 11.43 8.69 17.79
N ASP A 53 11.02 9.28 18.90
CA ASP A 53 9.61 9.40 19.33
C ASP A 53 8.75 10.12 18.28
N ASP A 54 9.24 11.25 17.75
CA ASP A 54 8.56 12.02 16.71
C ASP A 54 8.39 11.22 15.40
N ARG A 55 9.42 10.43 15.04
CA ARG A 55 9.37 9.59 13.84
C ARG A 55 8.36 8.45 14.01
N GLU A 56 8.30 7.84 15.20
CA GLU A 56 7.32 6.80 15.52
C GLU A 56 5.89 7.35 15.46
N LEU A 57 5.63 8.51 16.07
CA LEU A 57 4.33 9.18 15.99
C LEU A 57 3.93 9.47 14.53
N ARG A 58 4.87 9.96 13.71
CA ARG A 58 4.62 10.21 12.28
C ARG A 58 4.34 8.92 11.52
N ASN A 59 5.03 7.83 11.84
CA ASN A 59 4.79 6.52 11.24
C ASN A 59 3.39 5.99 11.57
N LEU A 60 2.95 6.11 12.82
CA LEU A 60 1.58 5.75 13.24
C LEU A 60 0.52 6.56 12.48
N THR A 61 0.74 7.87 12.36
CA THR A 61 -0.20 8.77 11.66
C THR A 61 -0.31 8.40 10.18
N ARG A 62 0.81 8.15 9.51
CA ARG A 62 0.85 7.68 8.12
C ARG A 62 0.22 6.31 7.95
N ALA A 63 0.46 5.39 8.88
CA ALA A 63 -0.15 4.06 8.85
C ALA A 63 -1.68 4.16 8.94
N ARG A 64 -2.20 5.00 9.84
CA ARG A 64 -3.63 5.29 9.93
C ARG A 64 -4.19 5.86 8.63
N GLU A 65 -3.52 6.86 8.06
CA GLU A 65 -3.94 7.47 6.79
C GLU A 65 -4.02 6.43 5.67
N ASN A 66 -2.97 5.60 5.52
CA ASN A 66 -2.93 4.52 4.55
C ASN A 66 -4.08 3.52 4.75
N LEU A 67 -4.37 3.13 5.99
CA LEU A 67 -5.49 2.23 6.30
C LEU A 67 -6.85 2.84 5.92
N VAL A 68 -7.04 4.14 6.17
CA VAL A 68 -8.28 4.85 5.78
C VAL A 68 -8.42 4.90 4.26
N GLN A 69 -7.34 5.23 3.55
CA GLN A 69 -7.33 5.24 2.08
C GLN A 69 -7.60 3.84 1.50
N ASN A 70 -6.98 2.80 2.07
CA ASN A 70 -7.20 1.41 1.67
C ASN A 70 -8.65 0.97 1.92
N ARG A 71 -9.24 1.34 3.06
CA ARG A 71 -10.66 1.08 3.34
C ARG A 71 -11.55 1.67 2.25
N THR A 72 -11.36 2.94 1.89
CA THR A 72 -12.14 3.58 0.82
C THR A 72 -11.92 2.90 -0.54
N ARG A 73 -10.68 2.53 -0.86
CA ARG A 73 -10.35 1.80 -2.11
C ARG A 73 -11.06 0.45 -2.18
N LEU A 74 -11.06 -0.31 -1.08
CA LEU A 74 -11.75 -1.60 -0.99
C LEU A 74 -13.26 -1.44 -1.12
N LYS A 75 -13.85 -0.43 -0.45
CA LYS A 75 -15.28 -0.11 -0.61
C LYS A 75 -15.64 0.16 -2.07
N ASN A 76 -14.87 1.01 -2.74
CA ASN A 76 -15.09 1.34 -4.17
C ASN A 76 -14.87 0.14 -5.09
N ARG A 77 -13.98 -0.79 -4.73
CA ARG A 77 -13.82 -2.05 -5.47
C ARG A 77 -15.06 -2.92 -5.37
N ILE A 78 -15.65 -3.04 -4.18
CA ILE A 78 -16.87 -3.81 -3.96
C ILE A 78 -18.04 -3.21 -4.75
N HIS A 79 -18.20 -1.87 -4.71
CA HIS A 79 -19.21 -1.19 -5.53
C HIS A 79 -19.07 -1.51 -7.02
N ARG A 80 -17.85 -1.40 -7.58
CA ARG A 80 -17.58 -1.71 -8.99
C ARG A 80 -17.84 -3.18 -9.35
N SER A 81 -17.51 -4.11 -8.45
CA SER A 81 -17.83 -5.53 -8.65
C SER A 81 -19.34 -5.78 -8.72
N LEU A 82 -20.12 -5.13 -7.85
CA LEU A 82 -21.58 -5.25 -7.86
C LEU A 82 -22.19 -4.63 -9.12
N GLU A 83 -21.71 -3.46 -9.54
CA GLU A 83 -22.15 -2.79 -10.77
C GLU A 83 -21.85 -3.61 -12.02
N SER A 84 -20.70 -4.30 -12.05
CA SER A 84 -20.34 -5.20 -13.15
C SER A 84 -21.27 -6.42 -13.25
N ALA A 85 -21.90 -6.81 -12.14
CA ALA A 85 -22.95 -7.84 -12.11
C ALA A 85 -24.36 -7.28 -12.37
N SER A 86 -24.48 -6.01 -12.76
CA SER A 86 -25.75 -5.28 -12.90
C SER A 86 -26.56 -5.16 -11.60
N ILE A 87 -25.93 -5.29 -10.43
CA ILE A 87 -26.59 -5.17 -9.13
C ILE A 87 -26.29 -3.79 -8.53
N LYS A 88 -27.26 -2.87 -8.61
CA LYS A 88 -27.10 -1.50 -8.09
C LYS A 88 -27.60 -1.36 -6.64
N LEU A 89 -26.91 -1.99 -5.70
CA LEU A 89 -27.26 -1.90 -4.27
C LEU A 89 -27.18 -0.47 -3.70
N SER A 90 -26.39 0.40 -4.31
CA SER A 90 -26.22 1.80 -3.90
C SER A 90 -27.47 2.67 -4.10
N SER A 91 -28.44 2.26 -4.92
CA SER A 91 -29.70 3.00 -5.08
C SER A 91 -30.76 2.64 -4.04
N VAL A 92 -30.58 1.51 -3.33
CA VAL A 92 -31.58 0.97 -2.40
C VAL A 92 -31.11 1.08 -0.95
N LEU A 93 -29.81 0.94 -0.70
CA LEU A 93 -29.22 0.97 0.64
C LEU A 93 -28.46 2.28 0.88
N SER A 94 -28.69 2.88 2.06
CA SER A 94 -27.93 4.04 2.52
C SER A 94 -26.48 3.70 2.89
N ASP A 95 -26.23 2.50 3.41
CA ASP A 95 -24.88 1.96 3.65
C ASP A 95 -24.81 0.46 3.34
N ILE A 96 -24.08 0.10 2.29
CA ILE A 96 -23.84 -1.29 1.88
C ILE A 96 -22.93 -2.02 2.88
N PHE A 97 -22.11 -1.29 3.65
CA PHE A 97 -21.19 -1.87 4.62
C PHE A 97 -21.75 -1.92 6.05
N GLY A 98 -22.98 -1.44 6.26
CA GLY A 98 -23.71 -1.56 7.52
C GLY A 98 -24.27 -2.97 7.73
N LYS A 99 -24.93 -3.21 8.88
CA LYS A 99 -25.45 -4.55 9.25
C LYS A 99 -26.34 -5.17 8.16
N SER A 100 -27.30 -4.40 7.65
CA SER A 100 -28.24 -4.89 6.63
C SER A 100 -27.56 -5.14 5.27
N GLY A 101 -26.61 -4.28 4.87
CA GLY A 101 -25.89 -4.45 3.62
C GLY A 101 -24.92 -5.63 3.64
N GLN A 102 -24.24 -5.86 4.77
CA GLN A 102 -23.41 -7.05 4.97
C GLN A 102 -24.23 -8.34 4.95
N TYR A 103 -25.41 -8.35 5.57
CA TYR A 103 -26.32 -9.50 5.50
C TYR A 103 -26.68 -9.87 4.05
N ILE A 104 -27.02 -8.88 3.22
CA ILE A 104 -27.33 -9.10 1.80
C ILE A 104 -26.10 -9.61 1.04
N LEU A 105 -24.93 -8.99 1.26
CA LEU A 105 -23.67 -9.43 0.62
C LEU A 105 -23.31 -10.88 0.97
N GLU A 106 -23.49 -11.27 2.23
CA GLU A 106 -23.21 -12.61 2.71
C GLU A 106 -24.16 -13.65 2.08
N HIS A 107 -25.45 -13.32 1.95
CA HIS A 107 -26.41 -14.17 1.23
C HIS A 107 -26.09 -14.28 -0.26
N LEU A 108 -25.71 -13.17 -0.91
CA LEU A 108 -25.30 -13.20 -2.32
C LEU A 108 -24.08 -14.12 -2.53
N LEU A 109 -23.14 -14.14 -1.59
CA LEU A 109 -21.97 -15.02 -1.64
C LEU A 109 -22.34 -16.49 -1.43
N GLN A 110 -23.23 -16.80 -0.49
CA GLN A 110 -23.69 -18.17 -0.22
C GLN A 110 -24.49 -18.74 -1.40
N HIS A 111 -25.42 -17.96 -1.97
CA HIS A 111 -26.25 -18.42 -3.09
C HIS A 111 -25.50 -18.55 -4.41
N HIS A 112 -24.37 -17.85 -4.59
CA HIS A 112 -23.52 -18.06 -5.76
C HIS A 112 -22.85 -19.44 -5.76
N GLN A 113 -22.52 -19.97 -4.57
CA GLN A 113 -21.87 -21.29 -4.41
C GLN A 113 -22.85 -22.47 -4.58
N SER A 114 -24.16 -22.23 -4.41
CA SER A 114 -25.21 -23.24 -4.63
C SER A 114 -25.69 -23.36 -6.09
N SER A 115 -25.13 -22.56 -7.01
CA SER A 115 -25.36 -22.77 -8.44
C SER A 115 -24.58 -24.02 -8.85
N PRO A 116 -25.19 -25.12 -9.34
CA PRO A 116 -24.41 -26.16 -10.01
C PRO A 116 -23.65 -25.49 -11.15
N GLN A 117 -22.35 -25.80 -11.26
CA GLN A 117 -21.56 -25.43 -12.42
C GLN A 117 -22.35 -25.86 -13.65
N ARG A 118 -22.86 -24.89 -14.43
CA ARG A 118 -23.43 -25.22 -15.73
C ARG A 118 -22.23 -25.43 -16.64
N ASP A 119 -21.96 -26.69 -16.92
CA ASP A 119 -21.04 -27.09 -17.97
C ASP A 119 -21.41 -26.36 -19.27
N PRO A 120 -20.43 -25.88 -20.06
CA PRO A 120 -20.70 -25.15 -21.30
C PRO A 120 -21.36 -26.01 -22.39
N CYS A 121 -21.54 -27.30 -22.15
CA CYS A 121 -22.21 -28.24 -23.04
C CYS A 121 -23.54 -28.63 -22.40
N GLY A 122 -24.64 -28.05 -22.88
CA GLY A 122 -25.99 -28.33 -22.40
C GLY A 122 -26.44 -29.75 -22.72
N CYS A 123 -26.00 -30.72 -21.93
CA CYS A 123 -26.59 -32.03 -21.84
C CYS A 123 -27.13 -32.22 -20.43
N ASP A 124 -28.45 -32.25 -20.30
CA ASP A 124 -29.12 -32.70 -19.10
C ASP A 124 -28.72 -34.16 -18.84
N GLN A 125 -27.96 -34.40 -17.77
CA GLN A 125 -27.87 -35.74 -17.18
C GLN A 125 -28.69 -35.74 -15.90
N GLU A 126 -29.97 -36.09 -16.04
CA GLU A 126 -30.70 -36.70 -14.96
C GLU A 126 -30.13 -38.10 -14.67
N LEU A 127 -29.96 -38.35 -13.36
CA LEU A 127 -29.96 -39.64 -12.66
C LEU A 127 -28.65 -40.48 -12.63
N LEU A 128 -27.89 -40.32 -11.53
CA LEU A 128 -27.89 -41.27 -10.40
C LEU A 128 -27.32 -40.63 -9.13
#